data_AF-A0A1I2P382-F1
#
_entry.id   AF-A0A1I2P382-F1
#
_cell.length_a   1.000
_cell.length_b   1.000
_cell.length_c   1.000
_cell.angle_alpha   90.00
_cell.angle_beta   90.00
_cell.angle_gamma   90.00
#
_symmetry.space_group_name_H-M   'P 1'
#
loop_
_entity.id
_entity.type
_entity.pdbx_description
1 polymer ?
#
loop_
_entity_poly.entity_id
_entity_poly.type
_entity_poly.pdbx_seq_one_letter_code
_entity_poly.pdbx_strand_id
1 'polypeptide(L)'
;MMAAISAADEGARVVIAEKANTRRSGSGATGNDHFLCYIPEVHGEMGPIIKEAFESLSGKSQDKPLVVRHFKESFDRVKDWDSWGIPMKVDGKWEFTGHSYPGRPRIWLKYAGAEQKIILTREALKRGVTIINKIPVTDVITSAGEVIGAMGIDIGEKEPQMVVFRAKNVILTTGHTNRLYPAVTSGWIFNTARCPASTGTGRVAAYRAGARLVNIELPYTHSGPKYFARAGKATWIGVLVEAVAATGGNILPPVMGAVAFVMAEWLGVPYAHVAMAAIIPALLYYAIVFTSVHIQAVKTDLKAIPRAELPSTGRVMKEGWFYLLPLGGLIYFLLIKMVDPALAALYTLPILIGSSFLSRNKDHWMTPYKIWNSIVSGVKNWMLVGTITAAIGIMIGSLELSGLGLKFSSFIWSWAEGI
;
A
#
# COMPACT_ATOMS: atom_id res chain seq x y z
N MET A 1 -20.91 2.28 -14.44
CA MET A 1 -20.81 0.99 -15.16
C MET A 1 -22.02 0.12 -14.92
N MET A 2 -22.18 -0.52 -13.75
CA MET A 2 -23.34 -1.41 -13.53
C MET A 2 -24.70 -0.75 -13.76
N ALA A 3 -24.90 0.50 -13.32
CA ALA A 3 -26.12 1.24 -13.61
C ALA A 3 -26.38 1.41 -15.12
N ALA A 4 -25.33 1.60 -15.91
CA ALA A 4 -25.45 1.74 -17.36
C ALA A 4 -25.72 0.41 -18.06
N ILE A 5 -25.07 -0.67 -17.60
CA ILE A 5 -25.32 -2.04 -18.09
C ILE A 5 -26.78 -2.42 -17.80
N SER A 6 -27.23 -2.28 -16.55
CA SER A 6 -28.60 -2.60 -16.17
C SER A 6 -29.64 -1.74 -16.91
N ALA A 7 -29.41 -0.44 -17.08
CA ALA A 7 -30.32 0.39 -17.86
C ALA A 7 -30.35 0.00 -19.35
N ALA A 8 -29.22 -0.41 -19.92
CA ALA A 8 -29.17 -0.87 -21.30
C ALA A 8 -29.81 -2.25 -21.50
N ASP A 9 -29.69 -3.16 -20.52
CA ASP A 9 -30.40 -4.46 -20.52
C ASP A 9 -31.92 -4.26 -20.53
N GLU A 10 -32.43 -3.20 -19.90
CA GLU A 10 -33.83 -2.78 -19.93
C GLU A 10 -34.20 -1.93 -21.18
N GLY A 11 -33.31 -1.84 -22.17
CA GLY A 11 -33.56 -1.17 -23.45
C GLY A 11 -33.38 0.36 -23.45
N ALA A 12 -32.83 0.95 -22.39
CA ALA A 12 -32.56 2.39 -22.37
C ALA A 12 -31.38 2.76 -23.27
N ARG A 13 -31.47 3.93 -23.94
CA ARG A 13 -30.30 4.55 -24.59
C ARG A 13 -29.44 5.23 -23.54
N VAL A 14 -28.23 4.70 -23.32
CA VAL A 14 -27.35 5.15 -22.23
C VAL A 14 -26.07 5.81 -22.76
N VAL A 15 -25.72 6.95 -22.13
CA VAL A 15 -24.43 7.61 -22.30
C VAL A 15 -23.69 7.64 -20.95
N ILE A 16 -22.42 7.29 -20.95
CA ILE A 16 -21.49 7.48 -19.82
C ILE A 16 -20.54 8.61 -20.17
N ALA A 17 -20.61 9.72 -19.42
CA ALA A 17 -19.58 10.75 -19.42
C ALA A 17 -18.57 10.46 -18.29
N GLU A 18 -17.31 10.20 -18.64
CA GLU A 18 -16.23 9.90 -17.71
C GLU A 18 -15.11 10.91 -17.89
N LYS A 19 -14.64 11.54 -16.82
CA LYS A 19 -13.57 12.55 -16.88
C LYS A 19 -12.20 11.97 -17.21
N ALA A 20 -11.98 10.70 -16.89
CA ALA A 20 -10.73 9.98 -17.15
C ALA A 20 -10.94 8.99 -18.31
N ASN A 21 -10.47 7.76 -18.15
CA ASN A 21 -10.75 6.66 -19.06
C ASN A 21 -11.43 5.54 -18.29
N THR A 22 -12.60 5.11 -18.75
CA THR A 22 -13.40 4.11 -18.06
C THR A 22 -12.67 2.79 -17.78
N ARG A 23 -11.65 2.43 -18.55
CA ARG A 23 -10.84 1.22 -18.36
C ARG A 23 -10.04 1.23 -17.06
N ARG A 24 -9.71 2.41 -16.52
CA ARG A 24 -8.86 2.56 -15.32
C ARG A 24 -9.28 3.75 -14.43
N SER A 25 -10.50 4.26 -14.55
CA SER A 25 -10.98 5.41 -13.76
C SER A 25 -11.46 5.03 -12.35
N GLY A 26 -11.35 5.97 -11.42
CA GLY A 26 -11.97 5.89 -10.10
C GLY A 26 -11.23 4.97 -9.11
N SER A 27 -11.94 4.51 -8.07
CA SER A 27 -11.31 3.76 -6.96
C SER A 27 -10.90 2.34 -7.32
N GLY A 28 -11.45 1.77 -8.38
CA GLY A 28 -11.07 0.45 -8.90
C GLY A 28 -10.00 0.50 -10.00
N ALA A 29 -9.29 1.62 -10.16
CA ALA A 29 -8.27 1.79 -11.21
C ALA A 29 -7.22 0.67 -11.22
N THR A 30 -6.74 0.29 -10.04
CA THR A 30 -5.75 -0.77 -9.82
C THR A 30 -6.38 -2.14 -9.57
N GLY A 31 -7.70 -2.25 -9.72
CA GLY A 31 -8.48 -3.42 -9.33
C GLY A 31 -8.85 -3.43 -7.85
N ASN A 32 -9.69 -4.40 -7.52
CA ASN A 32 -10.25 -4.64 -6.18
C ASN A 32 -9.99 -6.11 -5.78
N ASP A 33 -9.87 -6.38 -4.48
CA ASP A 33 -9.64 -7.72 -3.95
C ASP A 33 -10.84 -8.29 -3.16
N HIS A 34 -11.89 -7.49 -2.95
CA HIS A 34 -13.07 -7.93 -2.21
C HIS A 34 -14.36 -7.18 -2.55
N PHE A 35 -15.48 -7.87 -2.39
CA PHE A 35 -16.83 -7.34 -2.60
C PHE A 35 -17.73 -7.69 -1.42
N LEU A 36 -18.45 -6.70 -0.89
CA LEU A 36 -19.45 -6.93 0.16
C LEU A 36 -20.65 -7.66 -0.46
N CYS A 37 -20.94 -8.87 -0.03
CA CYS A 37 -22.10 -9.59 -0.55
C CYS A 37 -22.64 -10.63 0.44
N TYR A 38 -23.86 -11.07 0.14
CA TYR A 38 -24.51 -12.17 0.81
C TYR A 38 -24.77 -13.27 -0.21
N ILE A 39 -24.22 -14.45 0.04
CA ILE A 39 -24.48 -15.66 -0.72
C ILE A 39 -25.21 -16.67 0.18
N PRO A 40 -26.46 -17.08 -0.13
CA PRO A 40 -27.25 -17.98 0.71
C PRO A 40 -26.55 -19.32 1.02
N GLU A 41 -25.93 -19.95 0.02
CA GLU A 41 -25.23 -21.23 0.17
C GLU A 41 -23.97 -21.16 1.05
N VAL A 42 -23.43 -19.96 1.29
CA VAL A 42 -22.26 -19.75 2.17
C VAL A 42 -22.68 -19.29 3.56
N HIS A 43 -23.66 -18.39 3.65
CA HIS A 43 -23.99 -17.72 4.90
C HIS A 43 -25.21 -18.29 5.63
N GLY A 44 -26.07 -19.06 4.96
CA GLY A 44 -27.35 -19.46 5.52
C GLY A 44 -28.23 -18.23 5.74
N GLU A 45 -28.59 -17.93 6.99
CA GLU A 45 -29.48 -16.83 7.34
C GLU A 45 -28.86 -15.42 7.09
N MET A 46 -29.65 -14.50 6.53
CA MET A 46 -29.18 -13.14 6.22
C MET A 46 -29.07 -12.24 7.48
N GLY A 47 -29.85 -12.51 8.53
CA GLY A 47 -29.90 -11.68 9.74
C GLY A 47 -28.53 -11.40 10.38
N PRO A 48 -27.71 -12.44 10.66
CA PRO A 48 -26.35 -12.27 11.17
C PRO A 48 -25.43 -11.45 10.26
N ILE A 49 -25.62 -11.56 8.94
CA ILE A 49 -24.81 -10.86 7.92
C ILE A 49 -25.13 -9.37 7.90
N ILE A 50 -26.42 -9.01 8.03
CA ILE A 50 -26.85 -7.61 8.19
C ILE A 50 -26.25 -7.04 9.47
N LYS A 51 -26.33 -7.77 10.59
CA LYS A 51 -25.73 -7.33 11.87
C LYS A 51 -24.23 -7.08 11.73
N GLU A 52 -23.50 -8.00 11.10
CA GLU A 52 -22.07 -7.86 10.83
C GLU A 52 -21.77 -6.60 9.99
N ALA A 53 -22.56 -6.35 8.94
CA ALA A 53 -22.37 -5.19 8.08
C ALA A 53 -22.50 -3.87 8.86
N PHE A 54 -23.47 -3.78 9.77
CA PHE A 54 -23.72 -2.60 10.60
C PHE A 54 -22.65 -2.38 11.68
N GLU A 55 -22.09 -3.47 12.21
CA GLU A 55 -20.99 -3.41 13.18
C GLU A 55 -19.62 -3.18 12.53
N SER A 56 -19.52 -3.30 11.20
CA SER A 56 -18.31 -2.95 10.45
C SER A 56 -18.02 -1.44 10.47
N LEU A 57 -16.78 -1.06 10.13
CA LEU A 57 -16.37 0.34 9.96
C LEU A 57 -17.18 1.10 8.89
N SER A 58 -17.84 0.38 7.98
CA SER A 58 -18.67 0.99 6.94
C SER A 58 -20.15 1.08 7.31
N GLY A 59 -20.59 0.39 8.36
CA GLY A 59 -22.01 0.20 8.67
C GLY A 59 -22.71 1.38 9.33
N LYS A 60 -22.01 2.11 10.21
CA LYS A 60 -22.60 3.17 11.05
C LYS A 60 -23.23 4.34 10.30
N SER A 61 -22.89 4.51 9.02
CA SER A 61 -23.35 5.64 8.19
C SER A 61 -24.29 5.21 7.07
N GLN A 62 -24.80 3.97 7.09
CA GLN A 62 -25.62 3.41 6.01
C GLN A 62 -27.09 3.29 6.40
N ASP A 63 -27.94 3.44 5.39
CA ASP A 63 -29.38 3.21 5.48
C ASP A 63 -29.67 1.70 5.43
N LYS A 64 -30.38 1.19 6.45
CA LYS A 64 -30.68 -0.25 6.59
C LYS A 64 -31.47 -0.82 5.43
N PRO A 65 -32.60 -0.23 4.98
CA PRO A 65 -33.26 -0.60 3.73
C PRO A 65 -32.30 -0.75 2.53
N LEU A 66 -31.35 0.18 2.34
CA LEU A 66 -30.39 0.10 1.23
C LEU A 66 -29.39 -1.06 1.40
N VAL A 67 -28.90 -1.29 2.61
CA VAL A 67 -28.01 -2.44 2.93
C VAL A 67 -28.72 -3.77 2.69
N VAL A 68 -29.97 -3.89 3.14
CA VAL A 68 -30.79 -5.10 2.94
C VAL A 68 -31.02 -5.33 1.45
N ARG A 69 -31.34 -4.28 0.69
CA ARG A 69 -31.51 -4.37 -0.77
C ARG A 69 -30.21 -4.80 -1.45
N HIS A 70 -29.08 -4.20 -1.08
CA HIS A 70 -27.76 -4.60 -1.57
C HIS A 70 -27.53 -6.08 -1.35
N PHE A 71 -27.76 -6.60 -0.14
CA PHE A 71 -27.54 -8.03 0.12
C PHE A 71 -28.46 -8.95 -0.69
N LYS A 72 -29.72 -8.57 -0.89
CA LYS A 72 -30.65 -9.32 -1.74
C LYS A 72 -30.18 -9.42 -3.20
N GLU A 73 -29.59 -8.36 -3.74
CA GLU A 73 -29.18 -8.28 -5.15
C GLU A 73 -27.69 -8.63 -5.38
N SER A 74 -26.88 -8.64 -4.31
CA SER A 74 -25.41 -8.73 -4.42
C SER A 74 -24.93 -10.04 -5.04
N PHE A 75 -25.60 -11.18 -4.79
CA PHE A 75 -25.18 -12.45 -5.36
C PHE A 75 -25.42 -12.51 -6.87
N ASP A 76 -26.48 -11.87 -7.36
CA ASP A 76 -26.71 -11.76 -8.80
C ASP A 76 -25.56 -11.00 -9.47
N ARG A 77 -25.09 -9.90 -8.84
CA ARG A 77 -23.91 -9.16 -9.34
C ARG A 77 -22.64 -9.98 -9.31
N VAL A 78 -22.46 -10.83 -8.30
CA VAL A 78 -21.31 -11.77 -8.24
C VAL A 78 -21.36 -12.75 -9.40
N LYS A 79 -22.53 -13.37 -9.66
CA LYS A 79 -22.73 -14.30 -10.79
C LYS A 79 -22.51 -13.60 -12.14
N ASP A 80 -23.04 -12.39 -12.30
CA ASP A 80 -22.84 -11.58 -13.50
C ASP A 80 -21.33 -11.38 -13.76
N TRP A 81 -20.59 -10.91 -12.75
CA TRP A 81 -19.16 -10.63 -12.87
C TRP A 81 -18.33 -11.89 -13.16
N ASP A 82 -18.64 -13.01 -12.50
CA ASP A 82 -18.01 -14.31 -12.76
C ASP A 82 -18.23 -14.74 -14.21
N SER A 83 -19.48 -14.63 -14.70
CA SER A 83 -19.85 -15.00 -16.07
C SER A 83 -19.20 -14.11 -17.14
N TRP A 84 -18.87 -12.85 -16.81
CA TRP A 84 -18.20 -11.93 -17.71
C TRP A 84 -16.68 -12.08 -17.73
N GLY A 85 -16.15 -13.00 -16.90
CA GLY A 85 -14.72 -13.32 -16.83
C GLY A 85 -13.95 -12.52 -15.78
N ILE A 86 -14.61 -11.89 -14.81
CA ILE A 86 -13.95 -11.40 -13.60
C ILE A 86 -13.81 -12.61 -12.67
N PRO A 87 -12.61 -13.06 -12.28
CA PRO A 87 -12.47 -14.27 -11.46
C PRO A 87 -13.03 -14.04 -10.05
N MET A 88 -14.26 -14.50 -9.79
CA MET A 88 -14.97 -14.30 -8.52
C MET A 88 -14.77 -15.44 -7.52
N LYS A 89 -14.16 -16.54 -7.95
CA LYS A 89 -13.88 -17.74 -7.15
C LYS A 89 -12.39 -17.95 -6.93
N VAL A 90 -12.04 -18.49 -5.77
CA VAL A 90 -10.68 -18.97 -5.46
C VAL A 90 -10.77 -20.49 -5.35
N ASP A 91 -9.97 -21.21 -6.15
CA ASP A 91 -10.01 -22.68 -6.24
C ASP A 91 -11.44 -23.24 -6.43
N GLY A 92 -12.25 -22.55 -7.25
CA GLY A 92 -13.62 -22.95 -7.57
C GLY A 92 -14.67 -22.65 -6.49
N LYS A 93 -14.29 -22.01 -5.37
CA LYS A 93 -15.18 -21.70 -4.24
C LYS A 93 -15.39 -20.21 -4.05
N TRP A 94 -16.53 -19.84 -3.47
CA TRP A 94 -16.79 -18.49 -2.98
C TRP A 94 -16.02 -18.26 -1.68
N GLU A 95 -14.90 -17.56 -1.77
CA GLU A 95 -13.96 -17.45 -0.64
C GLU A 95 -14.23 -16.19 0.19
N PHE A 96 -14.50 -16.37 1.48
CA PHE A 96 -14.72 -15.27 2.43
C PHE A 96 -13.61 -15.27 3.50
N THR A 97 -12.64 -14.36 3.37
CA THR A 97 -11.52 -14.25 4.32
C THR A 97 -11.20 -12.82 4.79
N GLY A 98 -11.08 -12.70 6.12
CA GLY A 98 -10.77 -11.46 6.85
C GLY A 98 -11.93 -10.45 6.88
N HIS A 99 -11.60 -9.19 7.24
CA HIS A 99 -12.56 -8.09 7.46
C HIS A 99 -13.67 -8.40 8.47
N SER A 100 -13.39 -9.30 9.42
CA SER A 100 -14.25 -9.62 10.56
C SER A 100 -13.39 -10.11 11.72
N TYR A 101 -13.85 -9.91 12.97
CA TYR A 101 -13.15 -10.44 14.14
C TYR A 101 -13.29 -11.98 14.22
N PRO A 102 -12.39 -12.68 14.95
CA PRO A 102 -12.54 -14.11 15.20
C PRO A 102 -13.94 -14.45 15.74
N GLY A 103 -14.56 -15.51 15.21
CA GLY A 103 -15.88 -15.98 15.61
C GLY A 103 -17.07 -15.25 15.00
N ARG A 104 -16.85 -14.22 14.16
CA ARG A 104 -17.91 -13.46 13.51
C ARG A 104 -18.08 -13.84 12.02
N PRO A 105 -19.27 -13.62 11.42
CA PRO A 105 -19.50 -13.90 10.01
C PRO A 105 -18.58 -13.08 9.10
N ARG A 106 -18.08 -13.70 8.03
CA ARG A 106 -17.23 -13.03 7.05
C ARG A 106 -18.07 -12.66 5.83
N ILE A 107 -18.21 -11.37 5.56
CA ILE A 107 -19.20 -10.85 4.59
C ILE A 107 -18.57 -10.25 3.33
N TRP A 108 -17.26 -10.42 3.16
CA TRP A 108 -16.48 -9.86 2.07
C TRP A 108 -15.90 -10.98 1.20
N LEU A 109 -16.54 -11.22 0.05
CA LEU A 109 -16.10 -12.19 -0.95
C LEU A 109 -14.77 -11.74 -1.56
N LYS A 110 -13.81 -12.66 -1.65
CA LYS A 110 -12.51 -12.45 -2.30
C LYS A 110 -12.57 -12.78 -3.78
N TYR A 111 -11.98 -11.90 -4.59
CA TYR A 111 -11.93 -12.06 -6.04
C TYR A 111 -10.71 -11.36 -6.64
N ALA A 112 -10.31 -11.77 -7.84
CA ALA A 112 -9.17 -11.19 -8.55
C ALA A 112 -9.63 -10.06 -9.49
N GLY A 113 -9.87 -8.87 -8.95
CA GLY A 113 -10.47 -7.75 -9.67
C GLY A 113 -9.51 -6.87 -10.49
N ALA A 114 -8.27 -7.30 -10.77
CA ALA A 114 -7.25 -6.49 -11.46
C ALA A 114 -7.75 -5.88 -12.78
N GLU A 115 -8.53 -6.66 -13.54
CA GLU A 115 -9.08 -6.30 -14.85
C GLU A 115 -10.57 -5.94 -14.83
N GLN A 116 -11.18 -5.84 -13.64
CA GLN A 116 -12.62 -5.61 -13.48
C GLN A 116 -13.12 -4.41 -14.30
N LYS A 117 -12.39 -3.30 -14.27
CA LYS A 117 -12.79 -2.07 -14.98
C LYS A 117 -12.78 -2.24 -16.50
N ILE A 118 -11.81 -2.99 -17.04
CA ILE A 118 -11.71 -3.27 -18.47
C ILE A 118 -12.87 -4.17 -18.91
N ILE A 119 -13.18 -5.20 -18.12
CA ILE A 119 -14.30 -6.12 -18.39
C ILE A 119 -15.63 -5.36 -18.33
N LEU A 120 -15.87 -4.56 -17.28
CA LEU A 120 -17.10 -3.75 -17.17
C LEU A 120 -17.26 -2.74 -18.31
N THR A 121 -16.17 -2.11 -18.77
CA THR A 121 -16.21 -1.25 -19.95
C THR A 121 -16.62 -2.04 -21.20
N ARG A 122 -16.05 -3.24 -21.40
CA ARG A 122 -16.40 -4.11 -22.53
C ARG A 122 -17.87 -4.53 -22.48
N GLU A 123 -18.37 -4.93 -21.32
CA GLU A 123 -19.76 -5.36 -21.14
C GLU A 123 -20.78 -4.23 -21.35
N ALA A 124 -20.43 -2.99 -20.98
CA ALA A 124 -21.23 -1.83 -21.30
C ALA A 124 -21.28 -1.57 -22.82
N LEU A 125 -20.13 -1.61 -23.51
CA LEU A 125 -20.06 -1.40 -24.96
C LEU A 125 -20.83 -2.48 -25.74
N LYS A 126 -20.76 -3.75 -25.31
CA LYS A 126 -21.53 -4.85 -25.91
C LYS A 126 -23.05 -4.60 -25.90
N ARG A 127 -23.54 -3.86 -24.91
CA ARG A 127 -24.96 -3.49 -24.74
C ARG A 127 -25.32 -2.17 -25.42
N GLY A 128 -24.43 -1.61 -26.25
CA GLY A 128 -24.68 -0.36 -26.97
C GLY A 128 -24.56 0.90 -26.12
N VAL A 129 -24.00 0.82 -24.90
CA VAL A 129 -23.75 2.01 -24.08
C VAL A 129 -22.70 2.88 -24.77
N THR A 130 -23.04 4.15 -25.00
CA THR A 130 -22.09 5.13 -25.53
C THR A 130 -21.19 5.63 -24.40
N ILE A 131 -19.88 5.45 -24.52
CA ILE A 131 -18.91 5.92 -23.52
C ILE A 131 -18.12 7.08 -24.10
N ILE A 132 -18.16 8.22 -23.42
CA ILE A 132 -17.39 9.40 -23.78
C ILE A 132 -16.44 9.70 -22.63
N ASN A 133 -15.16 9.44 -22.88
CA ASN A 133 -14.08 9.71 -21.93
C ASN A 133 -13.67 11.19 -22.02
N LYS A 134 -12.90 11.67 -21.04
CA LYS A 134 -12.41 13.04 -20.97
C LYS A 134 -13.50 14.12 -20.87
N ILE A 135 -14.65 13.79 -20.30
CA ILE A 135 -15.71 14.76 -20.02
C ILE A 135 -16.00 14.83 -18.52
N PRO A 136 -15.30 15.69 -17.75
CA PRO A 136 -15.77 16.13 -16.45
C PRO A 136 -17.12 16.84 -16.56
N VAL A 137 -18.17 16.17 -16.08
CA VAL A 137 -19.49 16.78 -15.83
C VAL A 137 -19.39 17.71 -14.63
N THR A 138 -19.84 18.95 -14.80
CA THR A 138 -19.78 20.01 -13.77
C THR A 138 -21.13 20.25 -13.10
N ASP A 139 -22.22 20.19 -13.86
CA ASP A 139 -23.56 20.58 -13.40
C ASP A 139 -24.66 19.68 -13.99
N VAL A 140 -25.77 19.56 -13.25
CA VAL A 140 -27.02 18.95 -13.72
C VAL A 140 -27.98 20.07 -14.06
N ILE A 141 -28.61 19.97 -15.22
CA ILE A 141 -29.53 21.00 -15.74
C ILE A 141 -30.94 20.61 -15.32
N THR A 142 -31.62 21.53 -14.65
CA THR A 142 -33.01 21.35 -14.21
C THR A 142 -33.93 22.42 -14.79
N SER A 143 -35.21 22.09 -14.93
CA SER A 143 -36.28 23.02 -15.30
C SER A 143 -37.53 22.66 -14.52
N ALA A 144 -38.14 23.63 -13.84
CA ALA A 144 -39.31 23.42 -12.97
C ALA A 144 -39.12 22.28 -11.94
N GLY A 145 -37.91 22.10 -11.41
CA GLY A 145 -37.56 21.04 -10.46
C GLY A 145 -37.24 19.68 -11.08
N GLU A 146 -37.46 19.51 -12.39
CA GLU A 146 -37.19 18.27 -13.12
C GLU A 146 -35.83 18.30 -13.81
N VAL A 147 -35.15 17.15 -13.86
CA VAL A 147 -33.88 17.01 -14.56
C VAL A 147 -34.13 16.95 -16.07
N ILE A 148 -33.44 17.80 -16.83
CA ILE A 148 -33.52 17.82 -18.30
C ILE A 148 -32.18 17.49 -18.98
N GLY A 149 -31.10 17.39 -18.20
CA GLY A 149 -29.79 17.09 -18.74
C GLY A 149 -28.63 17.31 -17.78
N ALA A 150 -27.43 17.33 -18.33
CA ALA A 150 -26.18 17.64 -17.63
C ALA A 150 -25.23 18.41 -18.54
N MET A 151 -24.29 19.14 -17.94
CA MET A 151 -23.28 19.92 -18.64
C MET A 151 -21.89 19.49 -18.19
N GLY A 152 -20.94 19.42 -19.11
CA GLY A 152 -19.56 19.10 -18.85
C GLY A 152 -18.61 19.80 -19.81
N ILE A 153 -17.32 19.66 -19.55
CA ILE A 153 -16.26 20.24 -20.37
C ILE A 153 -15.50 19.08 -21.01
N ASP A 154 -15.40 19.05 -22.34
CA ASP A 154 -14.50 18.14 -23.03
C ASP A 154 -13.05 18.62 -22.84
N ILE A 155 -12.21 17.76 -22.28
CA ILE A 155 -10.78 17.99 -22.06
C ILE A 155 -9.92 16.96 -22.82
N GLY A 156 -10.50 16.30 -23.83
CA GLY A 156 -9.79 15.37 -24.71
C GLY A 156 -8.84 16.08 -25.67
N GLU A 157 -9.21 17.29 -26.09
CA GLU A 157 -8.46 18.13 -27.02
C GLU A 157 -7.76 19.29 -26.32
N LYS A 158 -6.85 19.96 -27.02
CA LYS A 158 -6.09 21.13 -26.51
C LYS A 158 -7.01 22.29 -26.12
N GLU A 159 -8.06 22.52 -26.90
CA GLU A 159 -9.06 23.56 -26.66
C GLU A 159 -10.30 22.94 -26.02
N PRO A 160 -10.60 23.24 -24.74
CA PRO A 160 -11.72 22.63 -24.06
C PRO A 160 -13.06 23.13 -24.62
N GLN A 161 -14.00 22.21 -24.83
CA GLN A 161 -15.32 22.51 -25.38
C GLN A 161 -16.43 22.26 -24.36
N MET A 162 -17.47 23.09 -24.38
CA MET A 162 -18.66 22.84 -23.57
C MET A 162 -19.51 21.75 -24.22
N VAL A 163 -19.89 20.73 -23.44
CA VAL A 163 -20.74 19.63 -23.88
C VAL A 163 -22.01 19.61 -23.05
N VAL A 164 -23.16 19.62 -23.74
CA VAL A 164 -24.49 19.54 -23.12
C VAL A 164 -25.12 18.20 -23.46
N PHE A 165 -25.50 17.45 -22.42
CA PHE A 165 -26.22 16.20 -22.54
C PHE A 165 -27.69 16.44 -22.24
N ARG A 166 -28.56 16.21 -23.22
CA ARG A 166 -30.01 16.15 -22.99
C ARG A 166 -30.39 14.75 -22.54
N ALA A 167 -30.95 14.60 -21.35
CA ALA A 167 -31.33 13.32 -20.78
C ALA A 167 -32.54 13.45 -19.87
N LYS A 168 -33.44 12.45 -19.92
CA LYS A 168 -34.61 12.38 -19.00
C LYS A 168 -34.20 12.03 -17.57
N ASN A 169 -33.09 11.31 -17.42
CA ASN A 169 -32.58 10.83 -16.14
C ASN A 169 -31.07 11.03 -16.10
N VAL A 170 -30.54 11.49 -14.96
CA VAL A 170 -29.10 11.64 -14.74
C VAL A 170 -28.72 10.87 -13.48
N ILE A 171 -27.77 9.94 -13.59
CA ILE A 171 -27.26 9.14 -12.47
C ILE A 171 -25.84 9.61 -12.14
N LEU A 172 -25.66 10.16 -10.94
CA LEU A 172 -24.37 10.69 -10.50
C LEU A 172 -23.57 9.62 -9.75
N THR A 173 -22.57 9.03 -10.42
CA THR A 173 -21.67 8.02 -9.83
C THR A 173 -20.22 8.51 -9.74
N THR A 174 -20.01 9.76 -9.30
CA THR A 174 -18.69 10.44 -9.35
C THR A 174 -17.72 10.07 -8.21
N GLY A 175 -18.11 9.18 -7.30
CA GLY A 175 -17.28 8.68 -6.21
C GLY A 175 -17.21 9.58 -4.97
N HIS A 176 -16.08 9.50 -4.27
CA HIS A 176 -15.85 10.16 -2.98
C HIS A 176 -15.50 11.66 -3.13
N THR A 177 -15.33 12.35 -2.00
CA THR A 177 -14.76 13.69 -1.95
C THR A 177 -13.44 13.59 -1.19
N ASN A 178 -12.32 13.71 -1.90
CA ASN A 178 -10.98 13.65 -1.33
C ASN A 178 -10.31 15.02 -1.42
N ARG A 179 -9.23 15.19 -0.64
CA ARG A 179 -8.38 16.40 -0.63
C ARG A 179 -9.10 17.67 -0.16
N LEU A 180 -10.18 17.53 0.62
CA LEU A 180 -10.81 18.65 1.32
C LEU A 180 -10.03 19.04 2.59
N TYR A 181 -9.39 18.05 3.22
CA TYR A 181 -8.52 18.22 4.39
C TYR A 181 -7.06 17.91 4.02
N PRO A 182 -6.08 18.42 4.80
CA PRO A 182 -4.67 18.10 4.61
C PRO A 182 -4.43 16.57 4.62
N ALA A 183 -3.51 16.11 3.77
CA ALA A 183 -3.10 14.72 3.75
C ALA A 183 -2.33 14.36 5.03
N VAL A 184 -2.32 13.07 5.39
CA VAL A 184 -1.58 12.57 6.56
C VAL A 184 -0.07 12.84 6.47
N THR A 185 0.46 12.94 5.25
CA THR A 185 1.86 13.27 4.97
C THR A 185 1.90 14.62 4.27
N SER A 186 2.32 15.66 4.99
CA SER A 186 2.56 16.99 4.43
C SER A 186 3.54 16.89 3.26
N GLY A 187 3.13 17.36 2.08
CA GLY A 187 3.90 17.27 0.83
C GLY A 187 3.46 16.15 -0.13
N TRP A 188 2.68 15.17 0.32
CA TRP A 188 2.14 14.10 -0.53
C TRP A 188 0.61 14.07 -0.55
N ILE A 189 0.02 15.01 -1.30
CA ILE A 189 -1.44 15.19 -1.42
C ILE A 189 -2.18 13.99 -2.05
N PHE A 190 -1.46 13.08 -2.70
CA PHE A 190 -1.98 11.85 -3.30
C PHE A 190 -1.87 10.62 -2.37
N ASN A 191 -1.25 10.76 -1.18
CA ASN A 191 -1.22 9.72 -0.15
C ASN A 191 -2.59 9.66 0.56
N THR A 192 -3.57 9.02 -0.08
CA THR A 192 -4.93 8.87 0.43
C THR A 192 -5.48 7.48 0.10
N ALA A 193 -6.34 6.95 0.99
CA ALA A 193 -6.89 5.61 0.89
C ALA A 193 -7.95 5.45 -0.21
N ARG A 194 -8.41 6.57 -0.80
CA ARG A 194 -9.44 6.62 -1.84
C ARG A 194 -8.86 7.24 -3.11
N CYS A 195 -9.58 7.11 -4.23
CA CYS A 195 -9.13 7.68 -5.50
C CYS A 195 -8.89 9.21 -5.39
N PRO A 196 -7.65 9.71 -5.55
CA PRO A 196 -7.34 11.13 -5.38
C PRO A 196 -8.00 12.02 -6.44
N ALA A 197 -8.42 11.43 -7.56
CA ALA A 197 -9.19 12.11 -8.58
C ALA A 197 -10.64 12.37 -8.16
N SER A 198 -11.19 11.74 -7.12
CA SER A 198 -12.56 12.00 -6.66
C SER A 198 -12.64 13.29 -5.86
N THR A 199 -13.29 14.31 -6.42
CA THR A 199 -13.28 15.72 -5.95
C THR A 199 -14.64 16.20 -5.45
N GLY A 200 -15.62 15.31 -5.27
CA GLY A 200 -16.96 15.69 -4.84
C GLY A 200 -17.83 16.38 -5.90
N THR A 201 -17.38 16.46 -7.16
CA THR A 201 -18.09 17.19 -8.23
C THR A 201 -19.56 16.79 -8.36
N GLY A 202 -19.89 15.49 -8.37
CA GLY A 202 -21.28 15.05 -8.46
C GLY A 202 -22.11 15.39 -7.21
N ARG A 203 -21.53 15.46 -6.01
CA ARG A 203 -22.28 15.90 -4.81
C ARG A 203 -22.65 17.37 -4.92
N VAL A 204 -21.72 18.20 -5.39
CA VAL A 204 -21.95 19.63 -5.60
C VAL A 204 -22.97 19.86 -6.72
N ALA A 205 -22.86 19.14 -7.83
CA ALA A 205 -23.81 19.21 -8.94
C ALA A 205 -25.23 18.80 -8.49
N ALA A 206 -25.36 17.74 -7.69
CA ALA A 206 -26.63 17.31 -7.12
C ALA A 206 -27.24 18.38 -6.22
N TYR A 207 -26.44 18.95 -5.31
CA TYR A 207 -26.89 20.00 -4.40
C TYR A 207 -27.40 21.23 -5.14
N ARG A 208 -26.65 21.70 -6.15
CA ARG A 208 -27.06 22.84 -7.00
C ARG A 208 -28.34 22.56 -7.78
N ALA A 209 -28.55 21.31 -8.19
CA ALA A 209 -29.78 20.88 -8.84
C ALA A 209 -30.98 20.74 -7.89
N GLY A 210 -30.81 21.02 -6.59
CA GLY A 210 -31.88 20.96 -5.59
C GLY A 210 -32.00 19.60 -4.88
N ALA A 211 -31.06 18.69 -5.06
CA ALA A 211 -31.08 17.41 -4.36
C ALA A 211 -30.75 17.57 -2.88
N ARG A 212 -31.50 16.87 -2.01
CA ARG A 212 -31.20 16.78 -0.58
C ARG A 212 -29.95 15.93 -0.37
N LEU A 213 -28.95 16.51 0.31
CA LEU A 213 -27.81 15.75 0.81
C LEU A 213 -28.08 15.29 2.25
N VAL A 214 -27.56 14.11 2.60
CA VAL A 214 -27.68 13.50 3.93
C VAL A 214 -26.31 13.06 4.43
N ASN A 215 -26.11 13.08 5.75
CA ASN A 215 -24.91 12.61 6.43
C ASN A 215 -23.60 13.25 5.92
N ILE A 216 -23.65 14.52 5.50
CA ILE A 216 -22.49 15.26 4.95
C ILE A 216 -21.46 15.63 6.02
N GLU A 217 -21.88 15.59 7.28
CA GLU A 217 -21.07 15.85 8.48
C GLU A 217 -20.20 14.67 8.89
N LEU A 218 -20.41 13.47 8.32
CA LEU A 218 -19.68 12.26 8.70
C LEU A 218 -18.37 12.14 7.92
N PRO A 219 -17.19 12.41 8.53
CA PRO A 219 -15.92 12.22 7.85
C PRO A 219 -15.58 10.73 7.74
N TYR A 220 -14.89 10.37 6.66
CA TYR A 220 -14.23 9.07 6.58
C TYR A 220 -12.89 9.11 7.32
N THR A 221 -12.67 8.17 8.23
CA THR A 221 -11.38 7.98 8.91
C THR A 221 -10.64 6.78 8.33
N HIS A 222 -9.34 6.93 8.10
CA HIS A 222 -8.47 5.81 7.72
C HIS A 222 -7.83 5.23 8.97
N SER A 223 -7.94 3.91 9.15
CA SER A 223 -7.17 3.17 10.15
C SER A 223 -5.90 2.63 9.50
N GLY A 224 -4.74 3.08 9.98
CA GLY A 224 -3.44 2.60 9.51
C GLY A 224 -2.22 3.18 10.21
N PRO A 225 -0.98 2.86 9.77
CA PRO A 225 0.22 3.35 10.41
C PRO A 225 0.28 4.86 10.22
N LYS A 226 0.87 5.53 11.19
CA LYS A 226 1.12 6.97 11.12
C LYS A 226 1.82 7.30 9.80
N TYR A 227 1.29 8.27 9.05
CA TYR A 227 1.80 8.76 7.76
C TYR A 227 1.61 7.85 6.53
N PHE A 228 0.84 6.76 6.61
CA PHE A 228 0.61 5.88 5.46
C PHE A 228 -0.88 5.62 5.26
N ALA A 229 -1.45 6.17 4.18
CA ALA A 229 -2.88 6.11 3.90
C ALA A 229 -3.19 5.28 2.66
N ARG A 230 -2.85 3.97 2.68
CA ARG A 230 -3.25 3.03 1.64
C ARG A 230 -4.17 1.93 2.20
N ALA A 231 -5.16 1.53 1.42
CA ALA A 231 -6.10 0.46 1.78
C ALA A 231 -5.68 -0.89 1.16
N GLY A 232 -6.13 -2.00 1.76
CA GLY A 232 -6.00 -3.36 1.21
C GLY A 232 -4.92 -4.24 1.86
N LYS A 233 -5.22 -5.54 2.00
CA LYS A 233 -4.39 -6.56 2.68
C LYS A 233 -2.96 -6.68 2.12
N ALA A 234 -2.81 -6.63 0.80
CA ALA A 234 -1.52 -6.74 0.12
C ALA A 234 -0.54 -5.64 0.53
N THR A 235 -1.06 -4.45 0.83
CA THR A 235 -0.24 -3.33 1.29
C THR A 235 0.37 -3.58 2.67
N TRP A 236 -0.33 -4.28 3.56
CA TRP A 236 0.14 -4.54 4.93
C TRP A 236 1.20 -5.63 4.98
N ILE A 237 1.02 -6.70 4.20
CA ILE A 237 2.01 -7.80 4.15
C ILE A 237 3.33 -7.25 3.58
N GLY A 238 3.28 -6.46 2.49
CA GLY A 238 4.47 -5.83 1.92
C GLY A 238 5.17 -4.88 2.91
N VAL A 239 4.42 -3.98 3.54
CA VAL A 239 4.97 -3.01 4.51
C VAL A 239 5.58 -3.70 5.73
N LEU A 240 4.93 -4.75 6.26
CA LEU A 240 5.44 -5.47 7.43
C LEU A 240 6.68 -6.29 7.09
N VAL A 241 6.71 -6.95 5.93
CA VAL A 241 7.89 -7.72 5.49
C VAL A 241 9.08 -6.81 5.27
N GLU A 242 8.89 -5.65 4.63
CA GLU A 242 9.96 -4.68 4.40
C GLU A 242 10.45 -4.06 5.72
N ALA A 243 9.55 -3.75 6.65
CA ALA A 243 9.92 -3.25 7.98
C ALA A 243 10.72 -4.28 8.79
N VAL A 244 10.29 -5.54 8.81
CA VAL A 244 10.98 -6.63 9.50
C VAL A 244 12.34 -6.93 8.86
N ALA A 245 12.43 -6.89 7.53
CA ALA A 245 13.71 -7.04 6.83
C ALA A 245 14.67 -5.89 7.16
N ALA A 246 14.19 -4.64 7.18
CA ALA A 246 14.99 -3.47 7.53
C ALA A 246 15.51 -3.52 8.98
N THR A 247 14.70 -3.97 9.94
CA THR A 247 15.14 -4.16 11.31
C THR A 247 16.22 -5.24 11.42
N GLY A 248 16.08 -6.36 10.70
CA GLY A 248 17.08 -7.44 10.69
C GLY A 248 18.46 -7.00 10.18
N GLY A 249 18.50 -6.08 9.22
CA GLY A 249 19.76 -5.51 8.70
C GLY A 249 20.57 -4.75 9.75
N ASN A 250 19.94 -4.20 10.79
CA ASN A 250 20.65 -3.45 11.84
C ASN A 250 21.39 -4.34 12.85
N ILE A 251 21.07 -5.63 12.92
CA ILE A 251 21.65 -6.54 13.92
C ILE A 251 22.62 -7.53 13.26
N LEU A 252 22.49 -7.78 11.96
CA LEU A 252 23.30 -8.76 11.24
C LEU A 252 24.74 -8.27 10.97
N PRO A 253 25.77 -8.98 11.45
CA PRO A 253 27.17 -8.72 11.10
C PRO A 253 27.43 -8.93 9.59
N PRO A 254 28.38 -8.20 8.95
CA PRO A 254 29.34 -7.25 9.50
C PRO A 254 28.96 -5.77 9.28
N VAL A 255 27.77 -5.49 8.74
CA VAL A 255 27.38 -4.12 8.37
C VAL A 255 26.68 -3.47 9.55
N MET A 256 25.70 -4.16 10.14
CA MET A 256 24.93 -3.73 11.31
C MET A 256 24.39 -2.28 11.21
N GLY A 257 23.65 -1.83 12.23
CA GLY A 257 23.19 -0.46 12.34
C GLY A 257 24.27 0.46 12.90
N ALA A 258 24.09 1.77 12.72
CA ALA A 258 25.01 2.80 13.24
C ALA A 258 25.30 2.68 14.76
N VAL A 259 24.32 2.16 15.51
CA VAL A 259 24.43 1.91 16.96
C VAL A 259 25.58 0.96 17.31
N ALA A 260 25.90 -0.01 16.45
CA ALA A 260 26.98 -0.97 16.71
C ALA A 260 28.36 -0.31 16.68
N PHE A 261 28.57 0.71 15.84
CA PHE A 261 29.81 1.47 15.80
C PHE A 261 29.98 2.33 17.04
N VAL A 262 28.92 3.02 17.46
CA VAL A 262 28.90 3.82 18.70
C VAL A 262 29.17 2.93 19.92
N MET A 263 28.58 1.74 19.95
CA MET A 263 28.80 0.77 21.03
C MET A 263 30.26 0.29 21.10
N ALA A 264 30.90 0.02 19.96
CA ALA A 264 32.31 -0.36 19.91
C ALA A 264 33.22 0.77 20.43
N GLU A 265 32.93 2.00 20.02
CA GLU A 265 33.63 3.21 20.48
C GLU A 265 33.48 3.41 22.00
N TRP A 266 32.25 3.33 22.52
CA TRP A 266 31.99 3.47 23.96
C TRP A 266 32.65 2.40 24.82
N LEU A 267 32.65 1.15 24.34
CA LEU A 267 33.29 0.04 25.04
C LEU A 267 34.81 0.06 24.89
N GLY A 268 35.37 0.89 24.00
CA GLY A 268 36.80 0.90 23.70
C GLY A 268 37.32 -0.42 23.11
N VAL A 269 36.43 -1.21 22.49
CA VAL A 269 36.78 -2.51 21.90
C VAL A 269 36.68 -2.45 20.38
N PRO A 270 37.47 -3.26 19.65
CA PRO A 270 37.33 -3.34 18.19
C PRO A 270 35.91 -3.74 17.78
N TYR A 271 35.35 -3.11 16.73
CA TYR A 271 34.02 -3.40 16.18
C TYR A 271 33.74 -4.89 15.98
N ALA A 272 34.77 -5.66 15.57
CA ALA A 272 34.68 -7.10 15.42
C ALA A 272 34.13 -7.83 16.66
N HIS A 273 34.46 -7.36 17.88
CA HIS A 273 33.96 -7.98 19.11
C HIS A 273 32.44 -7.79 19.27
N VAL A 274 31.96 -6.57 19.02
CA VAL A 274 30.52 -6.23 19.04
C VAL A 274 29.79 -7.02 17.95
N ALA A 275 30.37 -7.09 16.75
CA ALA A 275 29.80 -7.83 15.63
C ALA A 275 29.71 -9.34 15.91
N MET A 276 30.76 -9.95 16.47
CA MET A 276 30.75 -11.37 16.83
C MET A 276 29.73 -11.67 17.93
N ALA A 277 29.58 -10.77 18.91
CA ALA A 277 28.57 -10.91 19.97
C ALA A 277 27.13 -10.86 19.41
N ALA A 278 26.90 -10.12 18.32
CA ALA A 278 25.59 -9.97 17.70
C ALA A 278 25.18 -11.16 16.79
N ILE A 279 26.08 -12.11 16.50
CA ILE A 279 25.78 -13.27 15.65
C ILE A 279 24.62 -14.10 16.22
N ILE A 280 24.68 -14.45 17.50
CA ILE A 280 23.65 -15.29 18.13
C ILE A 280 22.28 -14.57 18.11
N PRO A 281 22.16 -13.30 18.58
CA PRO A 281 20.92 -12.54 18.44
C PRO A 281 20.42 -12.42 17.01
N ALA A 282 21.30 -12.18 16.03
CA ALA A 282 20.92 -12.06 14.62
C ALA A 282 20.35 -13.38 14.08
N LEU A 283 21.00 -14.50 14.36
CA LEU A 283 20.54 -15.82 13.94
C LEU A 283 19.19 -16.16 14.56
N LEU A 284 19.00 -15.87 15.87
CA LEU A 284 17.72 -16.07 16.54
C LEU A 284 16.62 -15.19 15.94
N TYR A 285 16.91 -13.91 15.66
CA TYR A 285 15.96 -13.00 15.00
C TYR A 285 15.49 -13.57 13.66
N TYR A 286 16.43 -13.95 12.78
CA TYR A 286 16.06 -14.52 11.49
C TYR A 286 15.36 -15.88 11.61
N ALA A 287 15.77 -16.74 12.55
CA ALA A 287 15.09 -18.01 12.80
C ALA A 287 13.62 -17.80 13.20
N ILE A 288 13.35 -16.82 14.09
CA ILE A 288 11.99 -16.46 14.50
C ILE A 288 11.20 -15.89 13.32
N VAL A 289 11.79 -14.99 12.54
CA VAL A 289 11.14 -14.38 11.36
C VAL A 289 10.80 -15.45 10.32
N PHE A 290 11.76 -16.31 9.96
CA PHE A 290 11.55 -17.40 9.01
C PHE A 290 10.47 -18.36 9.49
N THR A 291 10.52 -18.77 10.76
CA THR A 291 9.52 -19.67 11.35
C THR A 291 8.13 -19.02 11.37
N SER A 292 8.05 -17.74 11.72
CA SER A 292 6.78 -16.98 11.73
C SER A 292 6.17 -16.88 10.33
N VAL A 293 6.98 -16.53 9.32
CA VAL A 293 6.55 -16.46 7.92
C VAL A 293 6.13 -17.84 7.42
N HIS A 294 6.87 -18.90 7.74
CA HIS A 294 6.54 -20.26 7.34
C HIS A 294 5.24 -20.74 7.97
N ILE A 295 5.07 -20.59 9.30
CA ILE A 295 3.83 -20.93 10.00
C ILE A 295 2.66 -20.14 9.43
N GLN A 296 2.85 -18.85 9.15
CA GLN A 296 1.80 -18.02 8.56
C GLN A 296 1.44 -18.50 7.16
N ALA A 297 2.42 -18.80 6.31
CA ALA A 297 2.21 -19.32 4.96
C ALA A 297 1.42 -20.64 4.98
N VAL A 298 1.78 -21.56 5.87
CA VAL A 298 1.07 -22.84 6.08
C VAL A 298 -0.36 -22.60 6.57
N LYS A 299 -0.56 -21.73 7.57
CA LYS A 299 -1.90 -21.36 8.09
C LYS A 299 -2.81 -20.73 7.04
N THR A 300 -2.23 -20.03 6.06
CA THR A 300 -2.97 -19.35 4.99
C THR A 300 -3.05 -20.14 3.68
N ASP A 301 -2.58 -21.38 3.65
CA ASP A 301 -2.49 -22.20 2.42
C ASP A 301 -1.84 -21.45 1.24
N LEU A 302 -0.76 -20.72 1.54
CA LEU A 302 -0.08 -19.90 0.54
C LEU A 302 0.70 -20.82 -0.42
N LYS A 303 0.17 -21.01 -1.63
CA LYS A 303 0.81 -21.84 -2.66
C LYS A 303 2.15 -21.24 -3.08
N ALA A 304 3.16 -22.10 -3.16
CA ALA A 304 4.47 -21.72 -3.67
C ALA A 304 4.37 -21.32 -5.15
N ILE A 305 5.13 -20.31 -5.53
CA ILE A 305 5.28 -19.91 -6.94
C ILE A 305 5.88 -21.10 -7.72
N PRO A 306 5.36 -21.42 -8.93
CA PRO A 306 5.93 -22.49 -9.75
C PRO A 306 7.44 -22.31 -9.96
N ARG A 307 8.23 -23.39 -9.84
CA ARG A 307 9.70 -23.33 -9.97
C ARG A 307 10.17 -22.73 -11.30
N ALA A 308 9.37 -22.85 -12.36
CA ALA A 308 9.65 -22.29 -13.67
C ALA A 308 9.62 -20.74 -13.70
N GLU A 309 8.90 -20.11 -12.77
CA GLU A 309 8.80 -18.65 -12.65
C GLU A 309 9.87 -18.06 -11.71
N LEU A 310 10.58 -18.91 -10.95
CA LEU A 310 11.65 -18.46 -10.09
C LEU A 310 12.91 -18.14 -10.90
N PRO A 311 13.61 -17.03 -10.63
CA PRO A 311 14.91 -16.79 -11.21
C PRO A 311 15.87 -17.91 -10.79
N SER A 312 16.52 -18.55 -11.75
CA SER A 312 17.42 -19.66 -11.45
C SER A 312 18.60 -19.19 -10.59
N THR A 313 18.76 -19.75 -9.39
CA THR A 313 19.83 -19.40 -8.44
C THR A 313 21.21 -19.41 -9.09
N GLY A 314 21.51 -20.43 -9.92
CA GLY A 314 22.79 -20.54 -10.61
C GLY A 314 23.06 -19.40 -11.60
N ARG A 315 22.03 -18.88 -12.28
CA ARG A 315 22.16 -17.71 -13.17
C ARG A 315 22.41 -16.44 -12.36
N VAL A 316 21.65 -16.23 -11.29
CA VAL A 316 21.79 -15.06 -10.41
C VAL A 316 23.20 -15.02 -9.80
N MET A 317 23.70 -16.16 -9.32
CA MET A 317 25.07 -16.25 -8.78
C MET A 317 26.13 -15.98 -9.85
N LYS A 318 25.97 -16.51 -11.07
CA LYS A 318 26.88 -16.23 -12.20
C LYS A 318 26.84 -14.78 -12.66
N GLU A 319 25.68 -14.13 -12.61
CA GLU A 319 25.51 -12.73 -13.02
C GLU A 319 25.91 -11.76 -11.90
N GLY A 320 25.93 -12.18 -10.63
CA GLY A 320 26.16 -11.30 -9.48
C GLY A 320 27.41 -11.62 -8.63
N TRP A 321 28.24 -12.59 -9.00
CA TRP A 321 29.39 -13.02 -8.19
C TRP A 321 30.33 -11.87 -7.80
N PHE A 322 30.48 -10.85 -8.65
CA PHE A 322 31.38 -9.72 -8.40
C PHE A 322 30.89 -8.82 -7.25
N TYR A 323 29.62 -8.88 -6.84
CA TYR A 323 29.13 -8.22 -5.62
C TYR A 323 29.73 -8.80 -4.34
N LEU A 324 30.26 -10.03 -4.41
CA LEU A 324 30.96 -10.66 -3.28
C LEU A 324 32.34 -10.02 -3.03
N LEU A 325 32.95 -9.38 -4.04
CA LEU A 325 34.26 -8.74 -3.90
C LEU A 325 34.24 -7.57 -2.90
N PRO A 326 33.37 -6.54 -3.04
CA PRO A 326 33.29 -5.48 -2.05
C PRO A 326 32.80 -5.96 -0.69
N LEU A 327 31.87 -6.93 -0.64
CA LEU A 327 31.44 -7.53 0.62
C LEU A 327 32.58 -8.25 1.33
N GLY A 328 33.36 -9.05 0.61
CA GLY A 328 34.53 -9.75 1.11
C GLY A 328 35.62 -8.78 1.56
N GLY A 329 35.85 -7.71 0.81
CA GLY A 329 36.75 -6.62 1.19
C GLY A 329 36.34 -6.00 2.53
N LEU A 330 35.06 -5.67 2.68
CA LEU A 330 34.51 -5.10 3.91
C LEU A 330 34.67 -6.07 5.10
N ILE A 331 34.32 -7.35 4.92
CA ILE A 331 34.50 -8.40 5.94
C ILE A 331 35.98 -8.52 6.33
N TYR A 332 36.88 -8.55 5.36
CA TYR A 332 38.31 -8.69 5.61
C TYR A 332 38.86 -7.51 6.41
N PHE A 333 38.53 -6.27 6.04
CA PHE A 333 39.00 -5.10 6.77
C PHE A 333 38.39 -5.01 8.18
N LEU A 334 37.10 -5.26 8.33
CA LEU A 334 36.41 -5.15 9.63
C LEU A 334 36.73 -6.29 10.60
N LEU A 335 36.73 -7.54 10.13
CA LEU A 335 36.79 -8.72 11.02
C LEU A 335 38.18 -9.34 11.09
N ILE A 336 38.98 -9.26 10.03
CA ILE A 336 40.31 -9.90 9.99
C ILE A 336 41.41 -8.89 10.32
N LYS A 337 41.42 -7.74 9.62
CA LYS A 337 42.39 -6.67 9.90
C LYS A 337 41.99 -5.79 11.07
N MET A 338 40.73 -5.85 11.51
CA MET A 338 40.20 -5.09 12.63
C MET A 338 40.56 -3.60 12.56
N VAL A 339 40.57 -3.04 11.34
CA VAL A 339 40.81 -1.61 11.17
C VAL A 339 39.57 -0.84 11.59
N ASP A 340 39.77 0.45 11.85
CA ASP A 340 38.66 1.36 12.14
C ASP A 340 37.56 1.25 11.06
N PRO A 341 36.27 1.22 11.43
CA PRO A 341 35.16 1.07 10.48
C PRO A 341 35.16 2.09 9.34
N ALA A 342 35.56 3.34 9.61
CA ALA A 342 35.65 4.38 8.58
C ALA A 342 36.74 4.04 7.56
N LEU A 343 37.90 3.56 8.03
CA LEU A 343 38.99 3.12 7.16
C LEU A 343 38.63 1.84 6.39
N ALA A 344 37.92 0.89 7.02
CA ALA A 344 37.43 -0.30 6.34
C ALA A 344 36.50 0.04 5.16
N ALA A 345 35.60 1.00 5.36
CA ALA A 345 34.72 1.51 4.31
C ALA A 345 35.56 2.17 3.19
N LEU A 346 36.51 3.04 3.54
CA LEU A 346 37.37 3.74 2.58
C LEU A 346 38.20 2.76 1.74
N TYR A 347 38.80 1.73 2.35
CA TYR A 347 39.58 0.71 1.63
C TYR A 347 38.71 -0.22 0.77
N THR A 348 37.43 -0.36 1.10
CA THR A 348 36.48 -1.15 0.29
C THR A 348 36.00 -0.39 -0.95
N LEU A 349 36.00 0.95 -0.94
CA LEU A 349 35.51 1.77 -2.07
C LEU A 349 36.21 1.48 -3.41
N PRO A 350 37.56 1.38 -3.49
CA PRO A 350 38.22 0.98 -4.74
C PRO A 350 37.81 -0.41 -5.23
N ILE A 351 37.57 -1.35 -4.31
CA ILE A 351 37.13 -2.72 -4.64
C ILE A 351 35.70 -2.68 -5.20
N LEU A 352 34.82 -1.86 -4.61
CA LEU A 352 33.45 -1.64 -5.10
C LEU A 352 33.44 -1.00 -6.49
N ILE A 353 34.24 0.05 -6.70
CA ILE A 353 34.33 0.74 -7.98
C ILE A 353 34.90 -0.21 -9.04
N GLY A 354 36.00 -0.89 -8.73
CA GLY A 354 36.65 -1.85 -9.63
C GLY A 354 35.74 -3.03 -10.00
N SER A 355 35.05 -3.62 -9.01
CA SER A 355 34.12 -4.73 -9.26
C SER A 355 32.89 -4.33 -10.06
N SER A 356 32.47 -3.06 -10.03
CA SER A 356 31.34 -2.57 -10.84
C SER A 356 31.54 -2.77 -12.34
N PHE A 357 32.79 -2.72 -12.82
CA PHE A 357 33.14 -2.91 -14.24
C PHE A 357 33.12 -4.39 -14.67
N LEU A 358 33.09 -5.33 -13.72
CA LEU A 358 32.94 -6.76 -14.00
C LEU A 358 31.48 -7.13 -14.34
N SER A 359 30.55 -6.21 -14.10
CA SER A 359 29.16 -6.38 -14.51
C SER A 359 29.03 -6.41 -16.03
N ARG A 360 28.35 -7.45 -16.55
CA ARG A 360 27.95 -7.53 -17.97
C ARG A 360 26.98 -6.41 -18.36
N ASN A 361 26.20 -5.91 -17.40
CA ASN A 361 25.34 -4.75 -17.61
C ASN A 361 26.12 -3.46 -17.35
N LYS A 362 26.29 -2.65 -18.40
CA LYS A 362 26.97 -1.34 -18.34
C LYS A 362 26.24 -0.32 -17.46
N ASP A 363 24.95 -0.51 -17.18
CA ASP A 363 24.21 0.35 -16.26
C ASP A 363 24.71 0.23 -14.82
N HIS A 364 25.36 -0.87 -14.46
CA HIS A 364 25.94 -1.05 -13.12
C HIS A 364 27.34 -0.45 -13.00
N TRP A 365 27.95 0.01 -14.09
CA TRP A 365 29.29 0.58 -14.06
C TRP A 365 29.29 1.92 -13.35
N MET A 366 30.27 2.11 -12.47
CA MET A 366 30.42 3.34 -11.71
C MET A 366 31.18 4.39 -12.54
N THR A 367 30.46 5.06 -13.46
CA THR A 367 31.01 6.14 -14.27
C THR A 367 31.31 7.39 -13.43
N PRO A 368 32.20 8.31 -13.86
CA PRO A 368 32.52 9.52 -13.10
C PRO A 368 31.27 10.34 -12.70
N TYR A 369 30.28 10.43 -13.59
CA TYR A 369 29.00 11.08 -13.30
C TYR A 369 28.21 10.38 -12.18
N LYS A 370 28.15 9.04 -12.20
CA LYS A 370 27.47 8.25 -11.15
C LYS A 370 28.21 8.30 -9.82
N ILE A 371 29.55 8.30 -9.83
CA ILE A 371 30.38 8.49 -8.63
C ILE A 371 30.07 9.84 -8.01
N TRP A 372 30.08 10.91 -8.81
CA TRP A 372 29.76 12.27 -8.35
C TRP A 372 28.36 12.35 -7.73
N ASN A 373 27.35 11.82 -8.43
CA ASN A 373 25.98 11.77 -7.90
C ASN A 373 25.86 10.95 -6.61
N SER A 374 26.66 9.88 -6.47
CA SER A 374 26.70 9.05 -5.27
C SER A 374 27.31 9.82 -4.09
N ILE A 375 28.37 10.60 -4.32
CA ILE A 375 28.96 11.48 -3.30
C ILE A 375 27.95 12.53 -2.85
N VAL A 376 27.30 13.23 -3.79
CA VAL A 376 26.27 14.23 -3.47
C VAL A 376 25.12 13.62 -2.67
N SER A 377 24.67 12.42 -3.05
CA SER A 377 23.62 11.69 -2.33
C SER A 377 24.08 11.26 -0.94
N GLY A 378 25.34 10.81 -0.83
CA GLY A 378 25.97 10.47 0.45
C GLY A 378 26.00 11.64 1.42
N VAL A 379 26.41 12.83 0.97
CA VAL A 379 26.41 14.06 1.78
C VAL A 379 25.00 14.40 2.26
N LYS A 380 24.00 14.38 1.36
CA LYS A 380 22.60 14.66 1.72
C LYS A 380 22.06 13.70 2.77
N ASN A 381 22.36 12.41 2.63
CA ASN A 381 21.95 11.40 3.61
C ASN A 381 22.68 11.59 4.95
N TRP A 382 23.97 11.95 4.90
CA TRP A 382 24.78 12.19 6.09
C TRP A 382 24.31 13.41 6.89
N MET A 383 23.83 14.48 6.22
CA MET A 383 23.25 15.64 6.92
C MET A 383 22.10 15.25 7.86
N LEU A 384 21.23 14.33 7.43
CA LEU A 384 20.12 13.84 8.26
C LEU A 384 20.66 13.04 9.46
N VAL A 385 21.57 12.09 9.22
CA VAL A 385 22.17 11.26 10.27
C VAL A 385 22.91 12.13 11.28
N GLY A 386 23.74 13.06 10.83
CA GLY A 386 24.51 13.97 11.68
C GLY A 386 23.61 14.84 12.57
N THR A 387 22.49 15.34 12.04
CA THR A 387 21.54 16.13 12.83
C THR A 387 20.87 15.29 13.94
N ILE A 388 20.47 14.05 13.62
CA ILE A 388 19.87 13.13 14.59
C ILE A 388 20.88 12.75 15.66
N THR A 389 22.10 12.39 15.28
CA THR A 389 23.17 12.02 16.22
C THR A 389 23.56 13.19 17.13
N ALA A 390 23.61 14.42 16.61
CA ALA A 390 23.86 15.61 17.43
C ALA A 390 22.78 15.81 18.51
N ALA A 391 21.49 15.67 18.14
CA ALA A 391 20.39 15.77 19.09
C ALA A 391 20.43 14.65 20.14
N ILE A 392 20.72 13.41 19.72
CA ILE A 392 20.89 12.26 20.63
C ILE A 392 22.08 12.48 21.56
N GLY A 393 23.20 13.00 21.07
CA GLY A 393 24.39 13.29 21.87
C GLY A 393 24.11 14.32 22.98
N ILE A 394 23.36 15.38 22.68
CA ILE A 394 22.92 16.36 23.69
C ILE A 394 22.02 15.70 24.74
N MET A 395 21.08 14.84 24.30
CA MET A 395 20.20 14.10 25.19
C MET A 395 21.00 13.18 26.12
N ILE A 396 21.91 12.38 25.58
CA ILE A 396 22.76 11.46 26.35
C ILE A 396 23.65 12.24 27.31
N GLY A 397 24.31 13.32 26.87
CA GLY A 397 25.12 14.16 27.74
C GLY A 397 24.33 14.76 28.91
N SER A 398 23.06 15.12 28.70
CA SER A 398 22.18 15.59 29.78
C SER A 398 21.81 14.48 30.77
N LEU A 399 21.64 13.23 30.29
CA LEU A 399 21.34 12.07 31.13
C LEU A 399 22.57 11.65 31.97
N GLU A 400 23.77 11.74 31.42
CA GLU A 400 25.02 11.47 32.14
C GLU A 400 25.28 12.53 33.20
N LEU A 401 25.16 13.82 32.86
CA LEU A 401 25.31 14.94 33.81
C LEU A 401 24.30 14.89 34.96
N SER A 402 23.07 14.45 34.70
CA SER A 402 22.04 14.30 35.75
C SER A 402 22.25 13.07 36.64
N GLY A 403 23.17 12.16 36.28
CA GLY A 403 23.43 10.91 37.01
C GLY A 403 22.27 9.92 36.99
N LEU A 404 21.25 10.15 36.14
CA LEU A 404 20.04 9.34 36.10
C LEU A 404 20.35 7.90 35.65
N GLY A 405 21.27 7.72 34.69
CA GLY A 405 21.68 6.41 34.20
C GLY A 405 22.35 5.53 35.27
N LEU A 406 23.18 6.13 36.12
CA LEU A 406 23.82 5.44 37.24
C LEU A 406 22.81 5.07 38.33
N LYS A 407 21.89 5.98 38.68
CA LYS A 407 20.81 5.71 39.65
C LYS A 407 19.84 4.64 39.18
N PHE A 408 19.54 4.60 37.88
CA PHE A 408 18.69 3.57 37.31
C PHE A 408 19.38 2.20 37.28
N SER A 409 20.67 2.17 36.92
CA SER A 409 21.47 0.93 36.96
C SER A 409 21.60 0.39 38.39
N SER A 410 21.84 1.27 39.37
CA SER A 410 21.89 0.87 40.79
C SER A 410 20.53 0.41 41.32
N PHE A 411 19.44 0.97 40.81
CA PHE A 411 18.07 0.53 41.14
C PHE A 411 17.75 -0.86 40.59
N ILE A 412 18.18 -1.17 39.36
CA ILE A 412 18.04 -2.53 38.80
C ILE A 412 18.92 -3.50 39.57
N TRP A 413 20.16 -3.11 39.87
CA TRP A 413 21.10 -3.94 40.63
C TRP A 413 20.56 -4.26 42.03
N SER A 414 20.00 -3.27 42.75
CA SER A 414 19.42 -3.50 44.07
C SER A 414 18.18 -4.40 44.05
N TRP A 415 17.44 -4.44 42.95
CA TRP A 415 16.36 -5.40 42.73
C TRP A 415 16.86 -6.79 42.37
N ALA A 416 17.97 -6.89 41.65
CA ALA A 416 18.56 -8.17 41.24
C ALA A 416 19.28 -8.89 42.40
N GLU A 417 19.88 -8.16 43.35
CA GLU A 417 20.45 -8.73 44.58
C GLU A 417 19.38 -9.14 45.63
N GLY A 418 18.11 -8.85 45.37
CA GLY A 418 16.97 -9.28 46.19
C GLY A 418 16.34 -10.62 45.78
N ILE A 419 16.98 -11.37 44.87
CA ILE A 419 16.58 -12.73 44.43
C ILE A 419 17.62 -13.74 44.86
#